data_AF-A0A1I6YYT3-F1
#
_entry.id   AF-A0A1I6YYT3-F1
#
_cell.length_a   1.000
_cell.length_b   1.000
_cell.length_c   1.000
_cell.angle_alpha   90.00
_cell.angle_beta   90.00
_cell.angle_gamma   90.00
#
_symmetry.space_group_name_H-M   'P 1'
#
loop_
_entity.id
_entity.type
_entity.pdbx_description
1 polymer ?
#
loop_
_entity_poly.entity_id
_entity_poly.type
_entity_poly.pdbx_seq_one_letter_code
_entity_poly.pdbx_strand_id
1 'polypeptide(L)'
;MRKTNIKVYFICLFLGLIGLCSCNSDEKGKGIGEVTDSDQIVLVFEDSVAHQFFRQRKAVFKYMVDKMLPVEISLNSAESSKDLIINTKRESLDLVYRDNSQVEFTYFLQKGDSILIQVKDNKPWFTSINKESSSYAYNLELQRNAELFDKSYSKSQDFYFLWNETKAFPFELGMNEDLKRIKDEAIQGFQKELNLFDSLANSRLITEKVKAFYAAKNRLAQKKLETYATESLEINTQLAVNSILEIDNSELANSVYLDEFSELIIANQSQ
;
A
#
# COMPACT_ATOMS: atom_id res chain seq x y z
N MET A 1 49.03 62.55 -10.61
CA MET A 1 49.21 61.09 -10.36
C MET A 1 48.23 60.70 -9.26
N ARG A 2 47.05 60.18 -9.61
CA ARG A 2 46.69 58.75 -9.74
C ARG A 2 46.82 57.93 -8.42
N LYS A 3 45.65 57.45 -7.98
CA LYS A 3 45.31 56.26 -7.15
C LYS A 3 45.14 56.47 -5.65
N THR A 4 43.91 56.47 -5.10
CA THR A 4 42.81 55.46 -4.99
C THR A 4 42.95 54.55 -3.77
N ASN A 5 41.89 54.60 -2.96
CA ASN A 5 41.41 53.73 -1.87
C ASN A 5 41.88 52.26 -1.82
N ILE A 6 41.96 51.73 -0.59
CA ILE A 6 41.16 50.61 -0.04
C ILE A 6 41.91 50.01 1.16
N LYS A 7 41.45 50.29 2.39
CA LYS A 7 41.83 49.59 3.63
C LYS A 7 40.72 48.60 4.00
N VAL A 8 40.70 47.43 3.36
CA VAL A 8 39.91 46.26 3.79
C VAL A 8 40.64 44.99 3.31
N TYR A 9 41.78 44.64 3.90
CA TYR A 9 42.49 43.38 3.58
C TYR A 9 43.37 42.89 4.75
N PHE A 10 42.87 42.95 5.98
CA PHE A 10 43.58 42.37 7.14
C PHE A 10 42.74 41.42 8.00
N ILE A 11 41.49 41.12 7.62
CA ILE A 11 40.60 40.20 8.36
C ILE A 11 40.45 38.82 7.66
N CYS A 12 40.90 38.67 6.41
CA CYS A 12 40.80 37.40 5.68
C CYS A 12 42.00 36.44 5.86
N LEU A 13 42.98 36.76 6.72
CA LEU A 13 44.17 35.90 6.91
C LEU A 13 44.13 35.03 8.18
N PHE A 14 43.03 35.04 8.93
CA PHE A 14 42.87 34.27 10.18
C PHE A 14 41.90 33.08 10.10
N LEU A 15 41.29 32.83 8.92
CA LEU A 15 40.33 31.73 8.69
C LEU A 15 40.92 30.55 7.89
N GLY A 16 42.23 30.52 7.65
CA GLY A 16 42.88 29.53 6.77
C GLY A 16 43.73 28.45 7.45
N LEU A 17 43.84 28.39 8.78
CA LEU A 17 44.84 27.54 9.46
C LEU A 17 44.34 26.88 10.77
N ILE A 18 43.10 26.36 10.78
CA ILE A 18 42.64 25.41 11.83
C ILE A 18 42.12 24.11 11.17
N GLY A 19 42.75 23.73 10.06
CA GLY A 19 42.75 22.35 9.59
C GLY A 19 44.09 21.73 9.96
N LEU A 20 44.04 20.56 10.64
CA LEU A 20 45.16 19.68 11.00
C LEU A 20 45.86 19.98 12.34
N CYS A 21 45.27 19.49 13.44
CA CYS A 21 45.93 18.69 14.49
C CYS A 21 45.08 18.60 15.77
N SER A 22 44.21 17.60 15.86
CA SER A 22 43.96 16.87 17.11
C SER A 22 43.25 15.56 16.83
N CYS A 23 44.02 14.48 16.86
CA CYS A 23 43.53 13.15 17.17
C CYS A 23 43.60 12.92 18.68
N ASN A 24 42.62 12.17 19.17
CA ASN A 24 42.49 11.45 20.43
C ASN A 24 42.10 12.21 21.70
N SER A 25 40.80 12.14 22.00
CA SER A 25 40.38 11.37 23.19
C SER A 25 39.04 10.70 22.90
N ASP A 26 38.96 9.41 23.22
CA ASP A 26 37.79 8.55 23.09
C ASP A 26 36.60 9.07 23.88
N GLU A 27 35.46 9.26 23.21
CA GLU A 27 34.15 8.95 23.79
C GLU A 27 33.16 8.67 22.66
N LYS A 28 32.77 7.39 22.55
CA LYS A 28 31.88 6.84 21.53
C LYS A 28 30.46 7.38 21.68
N GLY A 29 30.20 8.57 21.13
CA GLY A 29 28.87 8.98 20.70
C GLY A 29 28.58 8.30 19.36
N LYS A 30 27.63 7.35 19.34
CA LYS A 30 27.15 6.68 18.12
C LYS A 30 26.69 7.73 17.11
N GLY A 31 27.54 8.00 16.12
CA GLY A 31 27.14 8.65 14.89
C GLY A 31 26.03 7.83 14.25
N ILE A 32 24.94 8.52 13.94
CA ILE A 32 23.88 8.05 13.04
C ILE A 32 24.59 7.59 11.77
N GLY A 33 24.68 6.27 11.59
CA GLY A 33 25.26 5.70 10.39
C GLY A 33 24.40 6.10 9.20
N GLU A 34 25.05 6.43 8.08
CA GLU A 34 24.43 6.43 6.78
C GLU A 34 23.67 5.10 6.59
N VAL A 35 22.35 5.13 6.69
CA VAL A 35 21.51 4.04 6.22
C VAL A 35 21.10 4.41 4.80
N THR A 36 21.93 4.03 3.84
CA THR A 36 21.48 3.83 2.47
C THR A 36 21.77 2.39 2.08
N ASP A 37 21.11 1.45 2.77
CA ASP A 37 20.79 0.19 2.14
C ASP A 37 19.60 0.49 1.21
N SER A 38 19.89 0.66 -0.08
CA SER A 38 18.91 0.87 -1.16
C SER A 38 17.91 -0.29 -1.33
N ASP A 39 18.00 -1.31 -0.48
CA ASP A 39 17.28 -2.57 -0.57
C ASP A 39 16.11 -2.72 0.41
N GLN A 40 15.74 -1.61 1.07
CA GLN A 40 14.74 -1.60 2.11
C GLN A 40 13.57 -0.69 1.76
N ILE A 41 12.40 -1.04 2.28
CA ILE A 41 11.24 -0.16 2.37
C ILE A 41 11.05 0.18 3.85
N VAL A 42 11.02 1.46 4.18
CA VAL A 42 10.90 1.92 5.57
C VAL A 42 9.55 2.59 5.76
N LEU A 43 8.77 2.12 6.73
CA LEU A 43 7.51 2.73 7.13
C LEU A 43 7.70 3.41 8.48
N VAL A 44 7.33 4.68 8.59
CA VAL A 44 7.54 5.51 9.78
C VAL A 44 6.21 6.05 10.25
N PHE A 45 5.81 5.82 11.49
CA PHE A 45 4.62 6.46 12.06
C PHE A 45 4.93 7.90 12.45
N GLU A 46 4.05 8.83 12.07
CA GLU A 46 4.20 10.26 12.34
C GLU A 46 4.38 10.57 13.83
N ASP A 47 3.52 10.02 14.67
CA ASP A 47 3.59 10.20 16.11
C ASP A 47 2.92 9.03 16.87
N SER A 48 2.93 9.12 18.20
CA SER A 48 2.27 8.14 19.06
C SER A 48 0.75 8.12 18.92
N VAL A 49 0.13 9.22 18.46
CA VAL A 49 -1.33 9.32 18.26
C VAL A 49 -1.73 8.51 17.03
N ALA A 50 -0.98 8.63 15.93
CA ALA A 50 -1.14 7.80 14.74
C ALA A 50 -0.98 6.32 15.09
N HIS A 51 0.08 5.96 15.81
CA HIS A 51 0.27 4.58 16.27
C HIS A 51 -0.89 4.08 17.15
N GLN A 52 -1.38 4.91 18.08
CA GLN A 52 -2.51 4.57 18.94
C GLN A 52 -3.81 4.39 18.14
N PHE A 53 -4.06 5.22 17.13
CA PHE A 53 -5.20 5.09 16.22
C PHE A 53 -5.21 3.71 15.55
N PHE A 54 -4.08 3.29 14.98
CA PHE A 54 -3.97 1.98 14.33
C PHE A 54 -4.16 0.83 15.31
N ARG A 55 -3.56 0.93 16.50
CA ARG A 55 -3.73 -0.06 17.57
C ARG A 55 -5.18 -0.20 18.01
N GLN A 56 -5.88 0.92 18.25
CA GLN A 56 -7.29 0.92 18.67
C GLN A 56 -8.20 0.27 17.62
N ARG A 57 -7.86 0.44 16.34
CA ARG A 57 -8.58 -0.21 15.24
C ARG A 57 -8.17 -1.67 15.01
N LYS A 58 -7.22 -2.20 15.78
CA LYS A 58 -6.53 -3.49 15.57
C LYS A 58 -6.05 -3.63 14.13
N ALA A 59 -5.49 -2.56 13.59
CA ALA A 59 -5.01 -2.54 12.22
C ALA A 59 -3.86 -3.52 12.03
N VAL A 60 -3.83 -4.10 10.84
CA VAL A 60 -2.77 -5.01 10.39
C VAL A 60 -2.27 -4.56 9.04
N PHE A 61 -0.95 -4.62 8.86
CA PHE A 61 -0.32 -4.54 7.56
C PHE A 61 0.11 -5.93 7.12
N LYS A 62 -0.27 -6.34 5.91
CA LYS A 62 0.07 -7.64 5.33
C LYS A 62 0.87 -7.46 4.05
N TYR A 63 1.94 -8.23 3.91
CA TYR A 63 2.75 -8.30 2.71
C TYR A 63 3.29 -9.73 2.49
N MET A 64 4.00 -10.00 1.39
CA MET A 64 4.45 -11.28 0.87
C MET A 64 5.93 -11.14 0.69
N VAL A 65 6.67 -11.98 1.40
CA VAL A 65 8.12 -11.96 1.31
C VAL A 65 8.61 -12.56 -0.02
N ASP A 66 9.90 -12.44 -0.30
CA ASP A 66 10.53 -13.01 -1.50
C ASP A 66 10.26 -14.50 -1.71
N LYS A 67 9.99 -15.24 -0.62
CA LYS A 67 9.64 -16.68 -0.64
C LYS A 67 8.17 -16.98 -0.94
N MET A 68 7.37 -15.98 -1.32
CA MET A 68 5.93 -16.13 -1.56
C MET A 68 5.17 -16.63 -0.31
N LEU A 69 5.56 -16.15 0.87
CA LEU A 69 4.83 -16.41 2.12
C LEU A 69 4.24 -15.09 2.65
N PRO A 70 2.96 -15.07 3.06
CA PRO A 70 2.36 -13.89 3.66
C PRO A 70 2.93 -13.66 5.06
N VAL A 71 3.14 -12.38 5.39
CA VAL A 71 3.60 -11.88 6.68
C VAL A 71 2.66 -10.77 7.12
N GLU A 72 2.21 -10.85 8.37
CA GLU A 72 1.44 -9.78 9.03
C GLU A 72 2.31 -9.02 10.03
N ILE A 73 2.16 -7.69 10.00
CA ILE A 73 2.69 -6.77 10.99
C ILE A 73 1.49 -6.29 11.82
N SER A 74 1.39 -6.82 13.05
CA SER A 74 0.36 -6.40 13.99
C SER A 74 0.82 -5.20 14.81
N LEU A 75 -0.02 -4.17 14.88
CA LEU A 75 0.23 -2.96 15.67
C LEU A 75 -0.35 -3.04 17.08
N ASN A 76 -0.56 -4.27 17.57
CA ASN A 76 -1.20 -4.55 18.86
C ASN A 76 -0.24 -4.50 20.07
N SER A 77 1.07 -4.50 19.84
CA SER A 77 2.08 -4.40 20.90
C SER A 77 2.11 -2.99 21.53
N ALA A 78 2.45 -2.94 22.82
CA ALA A 78 2.64 -1.67 23.53
C ALA A 78 3.97 -0.98 23.18
N GLU A 79 4.91 -1.72 22.59
CA GLU A 79 6.17 -1.19 22.11
C GLU A 79 5.96 -0.49 20.76
N SER A 80 5.96 0.84 20.79
CA SER A 80 5.93 1.67 19.59
C SER A 80 7.31 1.65 18.94
N SER A 81 7.59 0.66 18.09
CA SER A 81 8.64 0.87 17.09
C SER A 81 8.14 1.97 16.16
N LYS A 82 8.85 3.11 16.14
CA LYS A 82 8.50 4.22 15.25
C LYS A 82 8.67 3.85 13.79
N ASP A 83 9.61 2.95 13.53
CA ASP A 83 10.01 2.54 12.19
C ASP A 83 9.76 1.03 12.03
N LEU A 84 9.21 0.66 10.88
CA LEU A 84 9.08 -0.71 10.41
C LEU A 84 9.91 -0.85 9.14
N ILE A 85 10.84 -1.80 9.14
CA ILE A 85 11.75 -2.03 8.02
C ILE A 85 11.35 -3.32 7.32
N ILE A 86 11.05 -3.21 6.02
CA ILE A 86 10.76 -4.34 5.14
C ILE A 86 11.99 -4.55 4.24
N ASN A 87 12.72 -5.63 4.50
CA ASN A 87 13.80 -6.09 3.63
C ASN A 87 13.20 -6.92 2.49
N THR A 88 13.44 -6.52 1.24
CA THR A 88 12.90 -7.21 0.07
C THR A 88 13.87 -7.17 -1.10
N LYS A 89 13.96 -8.26 -1.86
CA LYS A 89 14.69 -8.29 -3.14
C LYS A 89 13.83 -7.80 -4.29
N ARG A 90 12.53 -7.60 -4.07
CA ARG A 90 11.59 -7.13 -5.09
C ARG A 90 11.78 -5.65 -5.35
N GLU A 91 11.67 -5.25 -6.61
CA GLU A 91 11.65 -3.84 -7.02
C GLU A 91 10.41 -3.08 -6.53
N SER A 92 9.34 -3.81 -6.24
CA SER A 92 8.12 -3.26 -5.67
C SER A 92 7.38 -4.31 -4.85
N LEU A 93 6.56 -3.82 -3.93
CA LEU A 93 5.79 -4.58 -2.98
C LEU A 93 4.42 -3.94 -2.81
N ASP A 94 3.37 -4.72 -2.85
CA ASP A 94 2.05 -4.34 -2.35
C ASP A 94 1.94 -4.58 -0.86
N LEU A 95 1.54 -3.54 -0.14
CA LEU A 95 1.26 -3.57 1.29
C LEU A 95 -0.25 -3.43 1.46
N VAL A 96 -0.88 -4.45 2.06
CA VAL A 96 -2.31 -4.44 2.36
C VAL A 96 -2.51 -3.93 3.78
N TYR A 97 -3.34 -2.92 3.94
CA TYR A 97 -3.86 -2.45 5.23
C TYR A 97 -5.26 -2.99 5.43
N ARG A 98 -5.55 -3.56 6.59
CA ARG A 98 -6.90 -3.93 7.02
C ARG A 98 -7.11 -3.50 8.47
N ASP A 99 -8.33 -3.05 8.79
CA ASP A 99 -8.75 -2.81 10.16
C ASP A 99 -10.13 -3.42 10.49
N ASN A 100 -10.55 -3.34 11.75
CA ASN A 100 -11.83 -3.91 12.19
C ASN A 100 -13.07 -3.20 11.63
N SER A 101 -12.92 -2.08 10.92
CA SER A 101 -14.04 -1.42 10.23
C SER A 101 -14.31 -2.03 8.85
N GLN A 102 -13.68 -3.17 8.55
CA GLN A 102 -13.77 -3.89 7.26
C GLN A 102 -13.23 -3.08 6.07
N VAL A 103 -12.53 -1.99 6.35
CA VAL A 103 -11.84 -1.20 5.35
C VAL A 103 -10.52 -1.88 5.03
N GLU A 104 -10.30 -2.12 3.74
CA GLU A 104 -9.06 -2.63 3.20
C GLU A 104 -8.56 -1.72 2.09
N PHE A 105 -7.25 -1.41 2.15
CA PHE A 105 -6.54 -0.67 1.11
C PHE A 105 -5.24 -1.38 0.77
N THR A 106 -4.84 -1.30 -0.50
CA THR A 106 -3.53 -1.73 -0.95
C THR A 106 -2.70 -0.54 -1.40
N TYR A 107 -1.48 -0.48 -0.89
CA TYR A 107 -0.47 0.51 -1.21
C TYR A 107 0.60 -0.13 -2.08
N PHE A 108 0.94 0.51 -3.21
CA PHE A 108 2.06 0.10 -4.04
C PHE A 108 3.34 0.80 -3.57
N LEU A 109 4.28 0.03 -3.03
CA LEU A 109 5.55 0.52 -2.51
C LEU A 109 6.69 0.08 -3.43
N GLN A 110 7.70 0.94 -3.57
CA GLN A 110 8.89 0.66 -4.36
C GLN A 110 10.09 0.47 -3.45
N LYS A 111 11.01 -0.39 -3.88
CA LYS A 111 12.31 -0.55 -3.22
C LYS A 111 12.99 0.82 -3.04
N GLY A 112 13.48 1.09 -1.82
CA GLY A 112 14.04 2.39 -1.44
C GLY A 112 13.02 3.43 -0.99
N ASP A 113 11.72 3.13 -0.97
CA ASP A 113 10.72 4.04 -0.41
C ASP A 113 10.90 4.19 1.10
N SER A 114 10.86 5.43 1.56
CA SER A 114 10.67 5.79 2.97
C SER A 114 9.34 6.50 3.10
N ILE A 115 8.40 5.90 3.82
CA ILE A 115 6.99 6.32 3.86
C ILE A 115 6.63 6.78 5.26
N LEU A 116 6.13 8.00 5.36
CA LEU A 116 5.47 8.53 6.54
C LEU A 116 4.01 8.07 6.55
N ILE A 117 3.62 7.36 7.59
CA ILE A 117 2.26 6.93 7.89
C ILE A 117 1.63 7.94 8.85
N GLN A 118 0.57 8.58 8.38
CA GLN A 118 -0.19 9.60 9.08
C GLN A 118 -1.65 9.15 9.22
N VAL A 119 -2.42 9.89 10.03
CA VAL A 119 -3.87 9.78 10.09
C VAL A 119 -4.48 11.08 9.55
N LYS A 120 -5.26 10.97 8.46
CA LYS A 120 -6.02 12.10 7.91
C LYS A 120 -7.48 11.69 7.80
N ASP A 121 -8.38 12.53 8.32
CA ASP A 121 -9.83 12.28 8.31
C ASP A 121 -10.22 10.87 8.78
N ASN A 122 -9.58 10.41 9.88
CA ASN A 122 -9.75 9.07 10.45
C ASN A 122 -9.46 7.92 9.47
N LYS A 123 -8.50 8.11 8.56
CA LYS A 123 -8.02 7.11 7.59
C LYS A 123 -6.48 7.07 7.57
N PRO A 124 -5.87 5.92 7.23
CA PRO A 124 -4.43 5.84 6.96
C PRO A 124 -4.06 6.73 5.77
N TRP A 125 -3.00 7.52 5.93
CA TRP A 125 -2.48 8.37 4.87
C TRP A 125 -0.96 8.22 4.73
N PHE A 126 -0.52 7.90 3.52
CA PHE A 126 0.87 7.58 3.21
C PHE A 126 1.50 8.72 2.40
N THR A 127 2.65 9.21 2.85
CA THR A 127 3.41 10.26 2.15
C THR A 127 4.86 9.81 2.04
N SER A 128 5.49 9.99 0.88
CA SER A 128 6.93 9.75 0.79
C SER A 128 7.71 10.81 1.57
N ILE A 129 8.76 10.36 2.27
CA ILE A 129 9.72 11.20 2.99
C ILE A 129 10.84 11.66 2.03
N ASN A 130 11.19 10.84 1.05
CA ASN A 130 12.39 11.01 0.23
C ASN A 130 12.15 11.57 -1.18
N LYS A 131 10.90 11.63 -1.65
CA LYS A 131 10.55 12.21 -2.96
C LYS A 131 9.21 12.94 -2.92
N GLU A 132 9.12 14.02 -3.68
CA GLU A 132 7.83 14.66 -3.95
C GLU A 132 6.99 13.72 -4.83
N SER A 133 5.76 13.47 -4.40
CA SER A 133 4.82 12.61 -5.09
C SER A 133 3.41 13.14 -4.98
N SER A 134 2.62 12.94 -6.02
CA SER A 134 1.16 13.13 -5.97
C SER A 134 0.54 12.36 -4.79
N SER A 135 -0.57 12.87 -4.24
CA SER A 135 -1.34 12.17 -3.21
C SER A 135 -1.82 10.79 -3.65
N TYR A 136 -2.04 10.61 -4.96
CA TYR A 136 -2.41 9.32 -5.56
C TYR A 136 -1.29 8.30 -5.59
N ALA A 137 -0.02 8.71 -5.48
CA ALA A 137 1.10 7.79 -5.66
C ALA A 137 1.03 6.60 -4.70
N TYR A 138 0.59 6.85 -3.46
CA TYR A 138 0.42 5.83 -2.43
C TYR A 138 -1.04 5.63 -2.05
N ASN A 139 -1.85 6.68 -2.01
CA ASN A 139 -3.23 6.63 -1.46
C ASN A 139 -4.29 6.39 -2.53
N LEU A 140 -3.93 5.73 -3.65
CA LEU A 140 -4.78 5.64 -4.83
C LEU A 140 -6.15 5.05 -4.53
N GLU A 141 -6.24 3.93 -3.81
CA GLU A 141 -7.53 3.30 -3.52
C GLU A 141 -8.43 4.15 -2.63
N LEU A 142 -7.83 4.87 -1.68
CA LEU A 142 -8.55 5.77 -0.80
C LEU A 142 -9.15 6.94 -1.60
N GLN A 143 -8.35 7.56 -2.46
CA GLN A 143 -8.77 8.68 -3.31
C GLN A 143 -9.81 8.23 -4.34
N ARG A 144 -9.55 7.13 -5.03
CA ARG A 144 -10.48 6.48 -5.95
C ARG A 144 -11.85 6.25 -5.32
N ASN A 145 -11.90 5.71 -4.10
CA ASN A 145 -13.16 5.44 -3.42
C ASN A 145 -13.94 6.72 -3.12
N ALA A 146 -13.23 7.78 -2.68
CA ALA A 146 -13.85 9.08 -2.44
C ALA A 146 -14.41 9.69 -3.74
N GLU A 147 -13.65 9.65 -4.84
CA GLU A 147 -14.05 10.26 -6.11
C GLU A 147 -15.14 9.50 -6.85
N LEU A 148 -15.06 8.17 -6.91
CA LEU A 148 -15.97 7.37 -7.72
C LEU A 148 -17.24 6.98 -6.97
N PHE A 149 -17.16 6.84 -5.64
CA PHE A 149 -18.22 6.23 -4.86
C PHE A 149 -18.67 7.08 -3.67
N ASP A 150 -17.99 8.18 -3.35
CA ASP A 150 -18.25 9.03 -2.17
C ASP A 150 -18.24 8.22 -0.86
N LYS A 151 -17.34 7.24 -0.77
CA LYS A 151 -17.25 6.27 0.34
C LYS A 151 -15.80 5.94 0.69
N SER A 152 -15.56 5.28 1.82
CA SER A 152 -14.22 4.79 2.19
C SER A 152 -13.88 3.43 1.61
N TYR A 153 -14.82 2.76 0.95
CA TYR A 153 -14.69 1.39 0.46
C TYR A 153 -15.19 1.28 -0.99
N SER A 154 -14.77 0.24 -1.70
CA SER A 154 -15.14 -0.04 -3.09
C SER A 154 -16.50 -0.75 -3.20
N LYS A 155 -17.05 -0.78 -4.42
CA LYS A 155 -18.25 -1.58 -4.71
C LYS A 155 -18.03 -3.09 -4.55
N SER A 156 -16.82 -3.58 -4.77
CA SER A 156 -16.50 -4.99 -4.50
C SER A 156 -16.48 -5.32 -3.01
N GLN A 157 -16.05 -4.38 -2.15
CA GLN A 157 -16.15 -4.53 -0.69
C GLN A 157 -17.61 -4.58 -0.23
N ASP A 158 -18.50 -3.75 -0.80
CA ASP A 158 -19.96 -3.84 -0.56
C ASP A 158 -20.50 -5.26 -0.88
N PHE A 159 -20.07 -5.85 -2.01
CA PHE A 159 -20.47 -7.21 -2.39
C PHE A 159 -20.00 -8.25 -1.37
N TYR A 160 -18.71 -8.26 -1.04
CA TYR A 160 -18.15 -9.27 -0.14
C TYR A 160 -18.73 -9.16 1.27
N PHE A 161 -19.01 -7.93 1.73
CA PHE A 161 -19.74 -7.72 2.98
C PHE A 161 -21.12 -8.40 2.92
N LEU A 162 -21.96 -8.03 1.95
CA LEU A 162 -23.31 -8.59 1.86
C LEU A 162 -23.31 -10.11 1.69
N TRP A 163 -22.38 -10.63 0.89
CA TRP A 163 -22.20 -12.07 0.68
C TRP A 163 -21.88 -12.80 1.99
N ASN A 164 -20.89 -12.30 2.74
CA ASN A 164 -20.46 -12.92 3.99
C ASN A 164 -21.56 -12.86 5.05
N GLU A 165 -22.25 -11.72 5.15
CA GLU A 165 -23.41 -11.58 6.04
C GLU A 165 -24.48 -12.60 5.65
N THR A 166 -24.90 -12.64 4.38
CA THR A 166 -25.93 -13.58 3.88
C THR A 166 -25.58 -15.04 4.19
N LYS A 167 -24.32 -15.43 3.98
CA LYS A 167 -23.85 -16.80 4.24
C LYS A 167 -23.76 -17.14 5.74
N ALA A 168 -23.52 -16.15 6.60
CA ALA A 168 -23.41 -16.34 8.04
C ALA A 168 -24.78 -16.48 8.73
N PHE A 169 -25.87 -16.09 8.07
CA PHE A 169 -27.21 -16.22 8.66
C PHE A 169 -27.65 -17.68 8.77
N PRO A 170 -28.29 -18.07 9.90
CA PRO A 170 -28.67 -19.46 10.16
C PRO A 170 -29.90 -19.93 9.37
N PHE A 171 -30.48 -19.08 8.52
CA PHE A 171 -31.64 -19.38 7.67
C PHE A 171 -31.46 -18.71 6.31
N GLU A 172 -32.12 -19.26 5.28
CA GLU A 172 -32.11 -18.68 3.94
C GLU A 172 -32.70 -17.27 3.95
N LEU A 173 -31.88 -16.29 3.59
CA LEU A 173 -32.31 -14.94 3.29
C LEU A 173 -32.52 -14.80 1.79
N GLY A 174 -33.65 -14.23 1.38
CA GLY A 174 -33.95 -13.94 -0.03
C GLY A 174 -33.13 -12.77 -0.61
N MET A 175 -31.80 -12.84 -0.53
CA MET A 175 -30.88 -11.77 -0.94
C MET A 175 -30.34 -11.92 -2.36
N ASN A 176 -30.78 -12.94 -3.11
CA ASN A 176 -30.21 -13.27 -4.42
C ASN A 176 -30.26 -12.09 -5.40
N GLU A 177 -31.38 -11.36 -5.44
CA GLU A 177 -31.53 -10.18 -6.31
C GLU A 177 -30.61 -9.02 -5.87
N ASP A 178 -30.49 -8.78 -4.56
CA ASP A 178 -29.59 -7.76 -4.03
C ASP A 178 -28.12 -8.11 -4.25
N LEU A 179 -27.73 -9.36 -4.02
CA LEU A 179 -26.38 -9.86 -4.29
C LEU A 179 -26.04 -9.73 -5.78
N LYS A 180 -26.97 -10.08 -6.67
CA LYS A 180 -26.80 -9.91 -8.12
C LYS A 180 -26.63 -8.43 -8.48
N ARG A 181 -27.50 -7.57 -7.99
CA ARG A 181 -27.43 -6.12 -8.23
C ARG A 181 -26.10 -5.54 -7.75
N ILE A 182 -25.66 -5.84 -6.53
CA ILE A 182 -24.40 -5.33 -5.99
C ILE A 182 -23.19 -5.92 -6.73
N LYS A 183 -23.26 -7.19 -7.18
CA LYS A 183 -22.23 -7.78 -8.04
C LYS A 183 -22.10 -7.02 -9.37
N ASP A 184 -23.22 -6.71 -10.01
CA ASP A 184 -23.24 -5.94 -11.26
C ASP A 184 -22.71 -4.51 -11.06
N GLU A 185 -23.10 -3.85 -9.96
CA GLU A 185 -22.54 -2.54 -9.57
C GLU A 185 -21.03 -2.59 -9.35
N ALA A 186 -20.51 -3.67 -8.76
CA ALA A 186 -19.08 -3.87 -8.56
C ALA A 186 -18.32 -4.08 -9.87
N ILE A 187 -18.87 -4.87 -10.80
CA ILE A 187 -18.31 -5.06 -12.15
C ILE A 187 -18.24 -3.72 -12.91
N GLN A 188 -19.31 -2.92 -12.85
CA GLN A 188 -19.30 -1.58 -13.44
C GLN A 188 -18.31 -0.65 -12.73
N GLY A 189 -18.18 -0.79 -11.41
CA GLY A 189 -17.18 -0.08 -10.61
C GLY A 189 -15.77 -0.29 -11.15
N PHE A 190 -15.38 -1.54 -11.39
CA PHE A 190 -14.08 -1.89 -11.95
C PHE A 190 -13.77 -1.20 -13.29
N GLN A 191 -14.77 -1.04 -14.17
CA GLN A 191 -14.58 -0.28 -15.42
C GLN A 191 -14.34 1.21 -15.17
N LYS A 192 -15.07 1.82 -14.22
CA LYS A 192 -14.85 3.22 -13.83
C LYS A 192 -13.47 3.44 -13.23
N GLU A 193 -12.99 2.49 -12.42
CA GLU A 193 -11.66 2.52 -11.83
C GLU A 193 -10.56 2.50 -12.90
N LEU A 194 -10.67 1.66 -13.93
CA LEU A 194 -9.71 1.64 -15.04
C LEU A 194 -9.63 3.00 -15.77
N ASN A 195 -10.78 3.59 -16.08
CA ASN A 195 -10.84 4.90 -16.72
C ASN A 195 -10.21 6.00 -15.83
N LEU A 196 -10.42 5.94 -14.52
CA LEU A 196 -9.76 6.84 -13.57
C LEU A 196 -8.24 6.66 -13.62
N PHE A 197 -7.74 5.42 -13.59
CA PHE A 197 -6.30 5.15 -13.62
C PHE A 197 -5.66 5.66 -14.92
N ASP A 198 -6.34 5.48 -16.06
CA ASP A 198 -5.93 6.07 -17.34
C ASP A 198 -5.83 7.60 -17.26
N SER A 199 -6.85 8.28 -16.71
CA SER A 199 -6.85 9.74 -16.54
C SER A 199 -5.70 10.20 -15.64
N LEU A 200 -5.50 9.55 -14.49
CA LEU A 200 -4.45 9.90 -13.54
C LEU A 200 -3.05 9.77 -14.14
N ALA A 201 -2.82 8.70 -14.93
CA ALA A 201 -1.56 8.50 -15.63
C ALA A 201 -1.34 9.54 -16.73
N ASN A 202 -2.38 9.84 -17.54
CA ASN A 202 -2.33 10.88 -18.56
C ASN A 202 -2.03 12.27 -17.98
N SER A 203 -2.55 12.56 -16.77
CA SER A 203 -2.25 13.77 -16.01
C SER A 203 -0.94 13.72 -15.22
N ARG A 204 -0.15 12.64 -15.33
CA ARG A 204 1.11 12.41 -14.60
C ARG A 204 0.98 12.45 -13.08
N LEU A 205 -0.22 12.18 -12.56
CA LEU A 205 -0.47 12.04 -11.12
C LEU A 205 -0.06 10.67 -10.59
N ILE A 206 0.06 9.67 -11.47
CA ILE A 206 0.65 8.36 -11.18
C ILE A 206 1.59 7.96 -12.33
N THR A 207 2.50 7.03 -12.04
CA THR A 207 3.38 6.45 -13.07
C THR A 207 2.70 5.31 -13.81
N GLU A 208 3.19 4.97 -15.01
CA GLU A 208 2.72 3.78 -15.74
C GLU A 208 2.89 2.48 -14.93
N LYS A 209 3.92 2.39 -14.08
CA LYS A 209 4.12 1.22 -13.19
C LYS A 209 2.99 1.11 -12.15
N VAL A 210 2.62 2.23 -11.52
CA VAL A 210 1.50 2.28 -10.56
C VAL A 210 0.18 1.95 -11.26
N LYS A 211 -0.08 2.55 -12.44
CA LYS A 211 -1.25 2.24 -13.26
C LYS A 211 -1.33 0.75 -13.59
N ALA A 212 -0.25 0.17 -14.10
CA ALA A 212 -0.20 -1.25 -14.48
C ALA A 212 -0.48 -2.16 -13.29
N PHE A 213 0.07 -1.85 -12.12
CA PHE A 213 -0.20 -2.57 -10.88
C PHE A 213 -1.70 -2.55 -10.51
N TYR A 214 -2.32 -1.36 -10.42
CA TYR A 214 -3.72 -1.27 -10.02
C TYR A 214 -4.68 -1.80 -11.09
N ALA A 215 -4.35 -1.69 -12.39
CA ALA A 215 -5.11 -2.31 -13.46
C ALA A 215 -5.08 -3.86 -13.37
N ALA A 216 -3.92 -4.45 -13.08
CA ALA A 216 -3.78 -5.88 -12.86
C ALA A 216 -4.56 -6.35 -11.62
N LYS A 217 -4.44 -5.63 -10.50
CA LYS A 217 -5.23 -5.88 -9.29
C LYS A 217 -6.73 -5.84 -9.56
N ASN A 218 -7.19 -4.80 -10.26
CA ASN A 218 -8.59 -4.62 -10.61
C ASN A 218 -9.12 -5.80 -11.47
N ARG A 219 -8.38 -6.19 -12.51
CA ARG A 219 -8.71 -7.37 -13.32
C ARG A 219 -8.81 -8.65 -12.49
N LEU A 220 -7.85 -8.90 -11.59
CA LEU A 220 -7.88 -10.08 -10.71
C LEU A 220 -9.07 -10.04 -9.74
N ALA A 221 -9.36 -8.88 -9.15
CA ALA A 221 -10.50 -8.69 -8.26
C ALA A 221 -11.84 -8.89 -8.97
N GLN A 222 -11.95 -8.44 -10.23
CA GLN A 222 -13.12 -8.71 -11.07
C GLN A 222 -13.29 -10.21 -11.32
N LYS A 223 -12.21 -10.91 -11.69
CA LYS A 223 -12.27 -12.37 -11.89
C LYS A 223 -12.61 -13.12 -10.62
N LYS A 224 -12.07 -12.71 -9.47
CA LYS A 224 -12.48 -13.21 -8.15
C LYS A 224 -14.00 -13.07 -8.01
N LEU A 225 -14.52 -11.87 -8.20
CA LEU A 225 -15.94 -11.57 -8.03
C LEU A 225 -16.83 -12.42 -8.97
N GLU A 226 -16.42 -12.60 -10.22
CA GLU A 226 -17.15 -13.41 -11.21
C GLU A 226 -17.42 -14.83 -10.72
N THR A 227 -16.52 -15.40 -9.89
CA THR A 227 -16.61 -16.78 -9.38
C THR A 227 -17.67 -16.99 -8.29
N TYR A 228 -18.19 -15.92 -7.68
CA TYR A 228 -19.20 -16.01 -6.62
C TYR A 228 -20.59 -16.16 -7.23
N ALA A 229 -21.24 -17.31 -7.03
CA ALA A 229 -22.56 -17.60 -7.57
C ALA A 229 -23.67 -17.08 -6.63
N THR A 230 -24.29 -15.95 -6.99
CA THR A 230 -25.29 -15.26 -6.14
C THR A 230 -26.57 -16.06 -5.88
N GLU A 231 -26.84 -17.08 -6.69
CA GLU A 231 -28.02 -17.93 -6.56
C GLU A 231 -27.81 -19.12 -5.61
N SER A 232 -26.61 -19.70 -5.60
CA SER A 232 -26.28 -20.86 -4.77
C SER A 232 -25.48 -20.52 -3.50
N LEU A 233 -24.99 -19.28 -3.39
CA LEU A 233 -24.05 -18.86 -2.34
C LEU A 233 -22.75 -19.71 -2.31
N GLU A 234 -22.42 -20.33 -3.44
CA GLU A 234 -21.21 -21.09 -3.66
C GLU A 234 -20.16 -20.29 -4.42
N ILE A 235 -18.92 -20.72 -4.33
CA ILE A 235 -17.81 -20.17 -5.08
C ILE A 235 -17.43 -21.19 -6.14
N ASN A 236 -17.43 -20.80 -7.42
CA ASN A 236 -16.93 -21.63 -8.51
C ASN A 236 -15.41 -21.55 -8.55
N THR A 237 -14.78 -22.44 -7.80
CA THR A 237 -13.37 -22.43 -7.52
C THR A 237 -12.53 -22.90 -8.71
N GLN A 238 -13.05 -23.82 -9.52
CA GLN A 238 -12.42 -24.23 -10.77
C GLN A 238 -12.34 -23.07 -11.76
N LEU A 239 -13.44 -22.31 -11.91
CA LEU A 239 -13.45 -21.09 -12.73
C LEU A 239 -12.44 -20.08 -12.17
N ALA A 240 -12.32 -19.97 -10.85
CA ALA A 240 -11.41 -19.06 -10.18
C ALA A 240 -9.94 -19.40 -10.51
N VAL A 241 -9.56 -20.68 -10.40
CA VAL A 241 -8.23 -21.19 -10.74
C VAL A 241 -7.92 -21.01 -12.22
N ASN A 242 -8.84 -21.44 -13.11
CA ASN A 242 -8.64 -21.35 -14.56
C ASN A 242 -8.49 -19.91 -15.02
N SER A 243 -9.31 -19.00 -14.49
CA SER A 243 -9.22 -17.57 -14.81
C SER A 243 -7.85 -17.01 -14.48
N ILE A 244 -7.20 -17.45 -13.39
CA ILE A 244 -5.85 -16.98 -13.02
C ILE A 244 -4.80 -17.56 -13.96
N LEU A 245 -4.85 -18.87 -14.23
CA LEU A 245 -3.89 -19.55 -15.10
C LEU A 245 -3.95 -19.05 -16.56
N GLU A 246 -5.12 -18.58 -17.00
CA GLU A 246 -5.32 -17.98 -18.32
C GLU A 246 -4.83 -16.51 -18.40
N ILE A 247 -4.67 -15.80 -17.27
CA ILE A 247 -4.30 -14.37 -17.20
C ILE A 247 -2.78 -14.15 -17.22
N ASP A 248 -2.10 -14.78 -18.17
CA ASP A 248 -0.92 -14.17 -18.81
C ASP A 248 0.44 -14.29 -18.08
N ASN A 249 1.49 -14.46 -18.89
CA ASN A 249 2.91 -14.59 -18.51
C ASN A 249 3.53 -13.27 -18.02
N SER A 250 2.74 -12.32 -17.53
CA SER A 250 3.24 -11.01 -17.09
C SER A 250 3.84 -11.12 -15.68
N GLU A 251 5.08 -10.64 -15.49
CA GLU A 251 5.74 -10.63 -14.17
C GLU A 251 4.91 -9.89 -13.10
N LEU A 252 4.05 -8.95 -13.52
CA LEU A 252 3.17 -8.17 -12.65
C LEU A 252 2.01 -9.01 -12.08
N ALA A 253 1.42 -9.93 -12.84
CA ALA A 253 0.37 -10.83 -12.34
C ALA A 253 0.89 -11.78 -11.26
N ASN A 254 2.16 -12.19 -11.37
CA ASN A 254 2.87 -12.97 -10.34
C ASN A 254 3.26 -12.14 -9.11
N SER A 255 3.16 -10.80 -9.20
CA SER A 255 3.51 -9.86 -8.12
C SER A 255 2.30 -9.30 -7.37
N VAL A 256 1.10 -9.31 -7.98
CA VAL A 256 -0.16 -8.92 -7.33
C VAL A 256 -0.66 -10.09 -6.50
N TYR A 257 -0.84 -9.88 -5.19
CA TYR A 257 -0.88 -10.98 -4.23
C TYR A 257 -1.94 -12.07 -4.44
N LEU A 258 -1.41 -13.27 -4.50
CA LEU A 258 -2.01 -14.57 -4.21
C LEU A 258 -2.17 -14.79 -2.69
N ASP A 259 -2.80 -13.90 -1.95
CA ASP A 259 -3.01 -14.13 -0.51
C ASP A 259 -4.45 -14.59 -0.25
N GLU A 260 -5.45 -13.72 -0.40
CA GLU A 260 -6.86 -14.12 -0.30
C GLU A 260 -7.27 -15.19 -1.34
N PHE A 261 -6.61 -15.20 -2.50
CA PHE A 261 -6.86 -16.20 -3.53
C PHE A 261 -6.12 -17.51 -3.26
N SER A 262 -4.95 -17.47 -2.61
CA SER A 262 -4.28 -18.70 -2.19
C SER A 262 -5.06 -19.42 -1.10
N GLU A 263 -5.69 -18.70 -0.17
CA GLU A 263 -6.62 -19.31 0.79
C GLU A 263 -7.80 -20.00 0.08
N LEU A 264 -8.32 -19.39 -0.99
CA LEU A 264 -9.38 -19.93 -1.83
C LEU A 264 -8.92 -21.18 -2.62
N ILE A 265 -7.67 -21.20 -3.11
CA ILE A 265 -7.06 -22.36 -3.79
C ILE A 265 -6.76 -23.49 -2.80
N ILE A 266 -6.18 -23.18 -1.64
CA ILE A 266 -5.83 -24.15 -0.59
C ILE A 266 -7.09 -24.82 -0.06
N ALA A 267 -8.17 -24.07 0.18
CA ALA A 267 -9.44 -24.63 0.62
C ALA A 267 -10.02 -25.69 -0.35
N ASN A 268 -9.71 -25.61 -1.65
CA ASN A 268 -10.16 -26.60 -2.66
C ASN A 268 -9.28 -27.82 -2.79
N GLN A 269 -8.01 -27.76 -2.41
CA GLN A 269 -7.16 -28.95 -2.42
C GLN A 269 -7.46 -29.91 -1.25
N SER A 270 -8.25 -29.44 -0.29
CA SER A 270 -8.70 -30.16 0.90
C SER A 270 -10.16 -30.67 0.82
N GLN A 271 -10.82 -30.54 -0.33
CA GLN A 271 -12.12 -31.16 -0.64
C GLN A 271 -11.94 -32.31 -1.64
#